data_AF-A0ABD2B010-F1
#
_entry.id   AF-A0ABD2B010-F1
#
_cell.length_a   1.000
_cell.length_b   1.000
_cell.length_c   1.000
_cell.angle_alpha   90.00
_cell.angle_beta   90.00
_cell.angle_gamma   90.00
#
_symmetry.space_group_name_H-M   'P 1'
#
loop_
_entity.id
_entity.type
_entity.pdbx_description
1 polymer ?
#
loop_
_entity_poly.entity_id
_entity_poly.type
_entity_poly.pdbx_seq_one_letter_code
_entity_poly.pdbx_strand_id
1 'polypeptide(L)'
;MIGDRMGEGRYSASDVGESLGRKISKALSFMIYEHAHNKITKANSGHVFDVPEIWQKRFGIEWPADMTEHSWVRHLSSLGPMEVYVDDEAKLTLHGLQQHYVKLKENEKNKKLFELLDVLEFNQVVIFVKSVQRCMALAQLLTEQNFPAIGIHRGMTQEERLSRYQQFKDFQKRILVATNLFGRGMDIERVNIVFNYDMPEDSDTYLHRVARAGRFGTKGLAITLVSDENDAKILNDVQERFDVNITELPDEIDLASYIEGR
;
A
#
# COMPACT_ATOMS: atom_id res chain seq x y z
N MET A 1 -42.58 -43.56 17.39
CA MET A 1 -43.39 -42.55 16.69
C MET A 1 -42.59 -41.25 16.70
N ILE A 2 -42.33 -40.68 15.51
CA ILE A 2 -42.01 -39.26 15.22
C ILE A 2 -40.61 -38.81 15.73
N GLY A 3 -39.62 -38.30 14.98
CA GLY A 3 -39.55 -37.72 13.64
C GLY A 3 -39.31 -36.19 13.72
N ASP A 4 -38.06 -35.70 13.54
CA ASP A 4 -37.67 -34.60 12.62
C ASP A 4 -36.25 -33.98 12.87
N ARG A 5 -35.50 -33.86 11.75
CA ARG A 5 -34.56 -32.83 11.24
C ARG A 5 -33.65 -31.97 12.15
N MET A 6 -32.34 -32.01 11.86
CA MET A 6 -31.48 -30.89 11.37
C MET A 6 -30.23 -31.54 10.74
N GLY A 7 -29.95 -31.44 9.44
CA GLY A 7 -29.35 -30.28 8.78
C GLY A 7 -27.90 -30.62 8.37
N GLU A 8 -27.71 -31.18 7.17
CA GLU A 8 -26.41 -31.48 6.57
C GLU A 8 -25.61 -30.18 6.30
N GLY A 9 -24.38 -30.10 6.81
CA GLY A 9 -23.37 -29.14 6.39
C GLY A 9 -22.14 -29.89 5.90
N ARG A 10 -22.03 -30.10 4.58
CA ARG A 10 -20.85 -30.71 3.94
C ARG A 10 -19.76 -29.63 3.84
N TYR A 11 -18.73 -29.71 4.67
CA TYR A 11 -17.48 -28.99 4.42
C TYR A 11 -16.57 -29.86 3.55
N SER A 12 -16.23 -29.33 2.38
CA SER A 12 -15.37 -29.95 1.38
C SER A 12 -13.92 -30.04 1.87
N ALA A 13 -13.24 -31.17 1.61
CA ALA A 13 -11.82 -31.38 1.90
C ALA A 13 -10.85 -30.48 1.07
N SER A 14 -11.37 -29.61 0.18
CA SER A 14 -10.60 -28.66 -0.62
C SER A 14 -10.08 -27.45 0.17
N ASP A 15 -10.82 -26.99 1.18
CA ASP A 15 -10.58 -25.67 1.78
C ASP A 15 -9.50 -25.70 2.86
N VAL A 16 -9.23 -26.88 3.41
CA VAL A 16 -8.16 -27.11 4.41
C VAL A 16 -6.78 -27.25 3.74
N GLY A 17 -6.73 -27.81 2.52
CA GLY A 17 -5.50 -28.02 1.77
C GLY A 17 -4.85 -26.72 1.28
N GLU A 18 -5.66 -25.74 0.89
CA GLU A 18 -5.17 -24.48 0.31
C GLU A 18 -4.58 -23.54 1.37
N SER A 19 -5.15 -23.53 2.58
CA SER A 19 -4.67 -22.73 3.73
C SER A 19 -3.37 -23.31 4.29
N LEU A 20 -3.28 -24.63 4.41
CA LEU A 20 -2.07 -25.32 4.86
C LEU A 20 -0.96 -25.22 3.82
N GLY A 21 -1.28 -25.38 2.53
CA GLY A 21 -0.34 -25.20 1.42
C GLY A 21 0.24 -23.78 1.35
N ARG A 22 -0.58 -22.74 1.55
CA ARG A 22 -0.10 -21.34 1.61
C ARG A 22 0.80 -21.07 2.83
N LYS A 23 0.49 -21.66 3.99
CA LYS A 23 1.34 -21.59 5.19
C LYS A 23 2.68 -22.27 4.97
N ILE A 24 2.68 -23.46 4.37
CA ILE A 24 3.89 -24.24 4.04
C ILE A 24 4.75 -23.52 2.99
N SER A 25 4.12 -22.91 1.98
CA SER A 25 4.82 -22.14 0.92
C SER A 25 5.56 -20.92 1.49
N LYS A 26 4.90 -20.10 2.32
CA LYS A 26 5.55 -18.97 3.02
C LYS A 26 6.68 -19.41 3.94
N ALA A 27 6.48 -20.53 4.64
CA ALA A 27 7.50 -21.18 5.46
C ALA A 27 8.71 -21.62 4.62
N LEU A 28 8.50 -22.20 3.44
CA LEU A 28 9.58 -22.66 2.55
C LEU A 28 10.39 -21.50 1.95
N SER A 29 9.74 -20.42 1.52
CA SER A 29 10.44 -19.22 1.03
C SER A 29 11.26 -18.56 2.13
N PHE A 30 10.73 -18.53 3.36
CA PHE A 30 11.49 -18.07 4.52
C PHE A 30 12.68 -18.99 4.83
N MET A 31 12.53 -20.32 4.71
CA MET A 31 13.65 -21.27 4.83
C MET A 31 14.75 -21.01 3.81
N ILE A 32 14.42 -20.80 2.53
CA ILE A 32 15.43 -20.54 1.48
C ILE A 32 16.17 -19.23 1.78
N TYR A 33 15.44 -18.20 2.21
CA TYR A 33 16.01 -16.91 2.58
C TYR A 33 16.90 -17.01 3.83
N GLU A 34 16.42 -17.63 4.92
CA GLU A 34 17.16 -17.83 6.17
C GLU A 34 18.34 -18.80 6.01
N HIS A 35 18.24 -19.84 5.18
CA HIS A 35 19.35 -20.76 4.95
C HIS A 35 20.42 -20.12 4.06
N ALA A 36 20.03 -19.28 3.09
CA ALA A 36 20.95 -18.44 2.34
C ALA A 36 21.56 -17.35 3.24
N HIS A 37 20.77 -16.74 4.12
CA HIS A 37 21.22 -15.70 5.05
C HIS A 37 22.12 -16.26 6.15
N ASN A 38 21.79 -17.41 6.75
CA ASN A 38 22.61 -18.11 7.74
C ASN A 38 23.92 -18.66 7.16
N LYS A 39 23.97 -19.01 5.87
CA LYS A 39 25.27 -19.29 5.20
C LYS A 39 26.11 -18.02 5.04
N ILE A 40 25.50 -16.85 4.94
CA ILE A 40 26.17 -15.54 4.88
C ILE A 40 26.55 -15.03 6.29
N THR A 41 25.74 -15.23 7.33
CA THR A 41 25.99 -14.75 8.70
C THR A 41 26.79 -15.71 9.59
N LYS A 42 26.82 -17.02 9.29
CA LYS A 42 27.79 -17.96 9.92
C LYS A 42 29.25 -17.59 9.62
N ALA A 43 29.50 -16.70 8.66
CA ALA A 43 30.82 -16.14 8.43
C ALA A 43 31.24 -15.07 9.47
N ASN A 44 30.33 -14.46 10.25
CA ASN A 44 30.68 -13.20 10.95
C ASN A 44 30.10 -12.89 12.35
N SER A 45 29.24 -13.69 13.03
CA SER A 45 28.75 -13.20 14.35
C SER A 45 28.28 -14.19 15.44
N GLY A 46 28.49 -15.51 15.31
CA GLY A 46 28.43 -16.42 16.47
C GLY A 46 27.14 -16.44 17.32
N HIS A 47 26.01 -15.93 16.83
CA HIS A 47 24.71 -16.04 17.49
C HIS A 47 23.88 -17.14 16.83
N VAL A 48 23.48 -18.13 17.63
CA VAL A 48 22.57 -19.20 17.25
C VAL A 48 21.17 -18.77 17.70
N PHE A 49 20.30 -18.43 16.76
CA PHE A 49 18.88 -18.23 17.07
C PHE A 49 18.20 -19.59 17.15
N ASP A 50 17.37 -19.79 18.18
CA ASP A 50 16.61 -21.02 18.35
C ASP A 50 15.38 -20.97 17.43
N VAL A 51 15.65 -21.36 16.18
CA VAL A 51 14.75 -21.36 15.05
C VAL A 51 13.35 -21.92 15.42
N PRO A 52 13.18 -23.07 16.12
CA PRO A 52 11.88 -23.71 16.37
C PRO A 52 10.80 -22.85 17.04
N GLU A 53 11.18 -21.97 17.98
CA GLU A 53 10.22 -21.19 18.76
C GLU A 53 9.55 -20.08 17.92
N ILE A 54 10.28 -19.58 16.92
CA ILE A 54 9.81 -18.54 15.99
C ILE A 54 8.77 -19.13 15.02
N TRP A 55 8.88 -20.41 14.63
CA TRP A 55 7.93 -21.07 13.72
C TRP A 55 6.56 -21.27 14.36
N GLN A 56 6.52 -21.79 15.59
CA GLN A 56 5.26 -21.97 16.32
C GLN A 56 4.55 -20.64 16.52
N LYS A 57 5.28 -19.60 16.97
CA LYS A 57 4.70 -18.27 17.23
C LYS A 57 4.22 -17.57 15.96
N ARG A 58 4.91 -17.72 14.83
CA ARG A 58 4.66 -16.90 13.63
C ARG A 58 3.79 -17.56 12.58
N PHE A 59 3.86 -18.87 12.43
CA PHE A 59 3.16 -19.60 11.36
C PHE A 59 2.18 -20.66 11.87
N GLY A 60 2.17 -20.93 13.18
CA GLY A 60 1.28 -21.93 13.79
C GLY A 60 1.51 -23.34 13.25
N ILE A 61 2.74 -23.63 12.82
CA ILE A 61 3.15 -24.95 12.33
C ILE A 61 3.79 -25.66 13.52
N GLU A 62 3.18 -26.76 13.95
CA GLU A 62 3.74 -27.61 15.01
C GLU A 62 4.74 -28.60 14.42
N TRP A 63 5.91 -28.67 15.05
CA TRP A 63 6.93 -29.66 14.78
C TRP A 63 6.46 -31.04 15.26
N PRO A 64 6.38 -32.06 14.42
CA PRO A 64 6.09 -33.42 14.86
C PRO A 64 7.20 -33.91 15.78
N ALA A 65 6.83 -34.17 17.03
CA ALA A 65 7.73 -34.41 18.15
C ALA A 65 8.63 -35.65 17.95
N ASP A 66 8.29 -36.52 17.02
CA ASP A 66 8.96 -37.80 16.72
C ASP A 66 10.04 -37.70 15.64
N MET A 67 10.28 -36.50 15.08
CA MET A 67 11.04 -36.38 13.85
C MET A 67 12.21 -35.39 14.01
N THR A 68 13.41 -35.81 13.57
CA THR A 68 14.64 -35.03 13.72
C THR A 68 14.79 -33.96 12.64
N GLU A 69 15.55 -32.90 12.94
CA GLU A 69 15.76 -31.77 12.02
C GLU A 69 16.32 -32.19 10.66
N HIS A 70 17.29 -33.10 10.67
CA HIS A 70 17.88 -33.63 9.44
C HIS A 70 16.89 -34.46 8.61
N SER A 71 15.95 -35.17 9.25
CA SER A 71 14.91 -35.94 8.56
C SER A 71 13.86 -35.02 7.93
N TRP A 72 13.50 -33.94 8.63
CA TRP A 72 12.60 -32.89 8.16
C TRP A 72 13.11 -32.18 6.90
N VAL A 73 14.36 -31.74 6.91
CA VAL A 73 14.95 -31.06 5.76
C VAL A 73 15.02 -31.99 4.54
N ARG A 74 15.32 -33.28 4.73
CA ARG A 74 15.28 -34.27 3.64
C ARG A 74 13.87 -34.49 3.12
N HIS A 75 12.88 -34.60 4.00
CA HIS A 75 11.49 -34.76 3.62
C HIS A 75 11.03 -33.58 2.76
N LEU A 76 11.28 -32.34 3.20
CA LEU A 76 10.95 -31.12 2.44
C LEU A 76 11.70 -31.04 1.11
N SER A 77 12.97 -31.43 1.08
CA SER A 77 13.77 -31.46 -0.15
C SER A 77 13.34 -32.57 -1.12
N SER A 78 12.66 -33.62 -0.62
CA SER A 78 12.13 -34.73 -1.42
C SER A 78 10.76 -34.43 -2.06
N LEU A 79 10.09 -33.35 -1.65
CA LEU A 79 8.81 -32.89 -2.23
C LEU A 79 8.98 -32.27 -3.63
N GLY A 80 10.21 -32.25 -4.17
CA GLY A 80 10.54 -31.62 -5.44
C GLY A 80 10.62 -30.09 -5.33
N PRO A 81 11.19 -29.40 -6.33
CA PRO A 81 11.16 -27.95 -6.37
C PRO A 81 9.69 -27.49 -6.42
N MET A 82 9.20 -26.89 -5.33
CA MET A 82 7.95 -26.17 -5.38
C MET A 82 8.18 -24.87 -6.16
N GLU A 83 7.45 -24.71 -7.28
CA GLU A 83 7.26 -23.40 -7.88
C GLU A 83 6.50 -22.53 -6.88
N VAL A 84 7.23 -21.69 -6.15
CA VAL A 84 6.61 -20.64 -5.35
C VAL A 84 6.30 -19.50 -6.30
N TYR A 85 5.02 -19.39 -6.66
CA TYR A 85 4.47 -18.13 -7.10
C TYR A 85 4.48 -17.21 -5.88
N VAL A 86 5.47 -16.32 -5.82
CA VAL A 86 5.33 -15.13 -5.00
C VAL A 86 4.21 -14.36 -5.67
N ASP A 87 3.02 -14.32 -5.04
CA ASP A 87 2.03 -13.31 -5.36
C ASP A 87 2.74 -11.97 -5.13
N ASP A 88 3.25 -11.40 -6.22
CA ASP A 88 3.84 -10.07 -6.23
C ASP A 88 2.74 -9.12 -5.76
N GLU A 89 2.92 -8.65 -4.52
CA GLU A 89 2.04 -7.72 -3.84
C GLU A 89 0.70 -8.34 -3.43
N ALA A 90 0.35 -8.20 -2.14
CA ALA A 90 -1.05 -8.23 -1.77
C ALA A 90 -1.75 -7.18 -2.65
N LYS A 91 -2.47 -7.64 -3.69
CA LYS A 91 -3.05 -6.80 -4.75
C LYS A 91 -3.50 -5.47 -4.16
N LEU A 92 -2.83 -4.38 -4.53
CA LEU A 92 -3.31 -3.06 -4.20
C LEU A 92 -4.73 -2.97 -4.80
N THR A 93 -5.73 -2.74 -3.95
CA THR A 93 -7.12 -2.61 -4.39
C THR A 93 -7.57 -1.19 -4.16
N LEU A 94 -8.45 -0.72 -5.05
CA LEU A 94 -9.11 0.58 -4.92
C LEU A 94 -10.42 0.49 -4.09
N HIS A 95 -10.65 -0.63 -3.40
CA HIS A 95 -11.87 -0.86 -2.62
C HIS A 95 -11.89 0.03 -1.38
N GLY A 96 -13.04 0.70 -1.12
CA GLY A 96 -13.21 1.57 0.05
C GLY A 96 -12.71 3.01 -0.14
N LEU A 97 -12.21 3.34 -1.34
CA LEU A 97 -11.71 4.66 -1.66
C LEU A 97 -12.70 5.46 -2.52
N GLN A 98 -13.05 6.66 -2.09
CA GLN A 98 -13.77 7.63 -2.91
C GLN A 98 -12.81 8.23 -3.93
N GLN A 99 -13.19 8.20 -5.21
CA GLN A 99 -12.31 8.64 -6.29
C GLN A 99 -13.06 9.62 -7.18
N HIS A 100 -12.48 10.81 -7.32
CA HIS A 100 -13.04 11.86 -8.15
C HIS A 100 -11.98 12.52 -9.03
N TYR A 101 -12.43 13.18 -10.09
CA TYR A 101 -11.59 14.05 -10.91
C TYR A 101 -12.15 15.47 -10.99
N VAL A 102 -11.29 16.43 -11.30
CA VAL A 102 -11.68 17.79 -11.66
C VAL A 102 -11.05 18.12 -13.01
N LYS A 103 -11.85 18.60 -13.96
CA LYS A 103 -11.37 19.15 -15.24
C LYS A 103 -11.12 20.64 -15.08
N LEU A 104 -9.91 21.10 -15.38
CA LEU A 104 -9.54 22.52 -15.28
C LEU A 104 -8.30 22.79 -16.15
N LYS A 105 -7.95 24.05 -16.35
CA LYS A 105 -6.70 24.38 -17.03
C LYS A 105 -5.52 24.29 -16.06
N GLU A 106 -4.32 24.08 -16.61
CA GLU A 106 -3.08 23.98 -15.83
C GLU A 106 -2.83 25.17 -14.90
N ASN A 107 -3.17 26.38 -15.35
CA ASN A 107 -3.02 27.61 -14.56
C ASN A 107 -4.07 27.77 -13.44
N GLU A 108 -5.12 26.95 -13.43
CA GLU A 108 -6.19 26.98 -12.43
C GLU A 108 -5.92 25.98 -11.28
N LYS A 109 -4.94 25.08 -11.44
CA LYS A 109 -4.66 24.00 -10.49
C LYS A 109 -4.33 24.49 -9.08
N ASN A 110 -3.49 25.51 -8.96
CA ASN A 110 -3.16 26.09 -7.65
C ASN A 110 -4.42 26.59 -6.95
N LYS A 111 -5.23 27.40 -7.65
CA LYS A 111 -6.46 27.98 -7.10
C LYS A 111 -7.41 26.86 -6.65
N LYS A 112 -7.66 25.87 -7.52
CA LYS A 112 -8.56 24.76 -7.19
C LYS A 112 -8.04 23.92 -6.03
N LEU A 113 -6.72 23.65 -5.98
CA LEU A 113 -6.12 22.92 -4.86
C LEU A 113 -6.33 23.67 -3.53
N PHE A 114 -6.12 24.98 -3.49
CA PHE A 114 -6.36 25.78 -2.28
C PHE A 114 -7.82 25.75 -1.85
N GLU A 115 -8.75 25.95 -2.79
CA GLU A 115 -10.19 25.83 -2.50
C GLU A 115 -10.55 24.48 -1.88
N LEU A 116 -9.97 23.39 -2.41
CA LEU A 116 -10.20 22.05 -1.88
C LEU A 116 -9.55 21.81 -0.52
N LEU A 117 -8.36 22.38 -0.27
CA LEU A 117 -7.69 22.30 1.04
C LEU A 117 -8.40 23.12 2.12
N ASP A 118 -9.14 24.17 1.75
CA ASP A 118 -9.94 24.97 2.67
C ASP A 118 -11.29 24.31 2.99
N VAL A 119 -11.91 23.64 2.02
CA VAL A 119 -13.24 23.02 2.16
C VAL A 119 -13.17 21.62 2.76
N LEU A 120 -12.20 20.80 2.35
CA LEU A 120 -12.13 19.40 2.78
C LEU A 120 -11.45 19.30 4.13
N GLU A 121 -12.11 18.64 5.08
CA GLU A 121 -11.46 18.26 6.33
C GLU A 121 -10.50 17.07 6.10
N PHE A 122 -9.33 17.11 6.72
CA PHE A 122 -8.31 16.05 6.66
C PHE A 122 -7.41 16.06 7.89
N ASN A 123 -6.78 14.94 8.22
CA ASN A 123 -5.65 14.92 9.16
C ASN A 123 -4.34 15.22 8.42
N GLN A 124 -4.05 14.42 7.38
CA GLN A 124 -2.90 14.57 6.51
C GLN A 124 -3.25 14.31 5.03
N VAL A 125 -2.52 15.00 4.16
CA VAL A 125 -2.71 14.99 2.70
C VAL A 125 -1.40 14.65 1.99
N VAL A 126 -1.49 13.89 0.91
CA VAL A 126 -0.39 13.69 -0.05
C VAL A 126 -0.77 14.29 -1.38
N ILE A 127 0.15 15.05 -1.98
CA ILE A 127 -0.01 15.69 -3.28
C ILE A 127 1.09 15.21 -4.21
N PHE A 128 0.72 14.51 -5.27
CA PHE A 128 1.65 14.01 -6.28
C PHE A 128 1.80 14.98 -7.45
N VAL A 129 3.05 15.24 -7.82
CA VAL A 129 3.44 16.12 -8.93
C VAL A 129 4.44 15.43 -9.85
N LYS A 130 4.58 15.87 -11.10
CA LYS A 130 5.40 15.16 -12.12
C LYS A 130 6.90 15.45 -12.06
N SER A 131 7.32 16.56 -11.44
CA SER A 131 8.73 16.98 -11.47
C SER A 131 9.25 17.53 -10.14
N VAL A 132 10.58 17.46 -9.97
CA VAL A 132 11.29 17.98 -8.79
C VAL A 132 11.02 19.47 -8.62
N GLN A 133 11.10 20.25 -9.71
CA GLN A 133 10.85 21.69 -9.70
C GLN A 133 9.42 22.01 -9.22
N ARG A 134 8.42 21.26 -9.71
CA ARG A 134 7.02 21.44 -9.27
C ARG A 134 6.82 21.06 -7.82
N CYS A 135 7.48 20.01 -7.34
CA CYS A 135 7.43 19.60 -5.94
C CYS A 135 7.95 20.71 -5.03
N MET A 136 9.12 21.26 -5.35
CA MET A 136 9.70 22.37 -4.59
C MET A 136 8.83 23.62 -4.64
N ALA A 137 8.39 24.02 -5.84
CA ALA A 137 7.57 25.22 -6.02
C ALA A 137 6.23 25.12 -5.28
N LEU A 138 5.54 23.98 -5.39
CA LEU A 138 4.25 23.78 -4.74
C LEU A 138 4.39 23.66 -3.21
N ALA A 139 5.39 22.95 -2.70
CA ALA A 139 5.64 22.86 -1.27
C ALA A 139 5.97 24.23 -0.65
N GLN A 140 6.75 25.05 -1.36
CA GLN A 140 7.05 26.43 -0.96
C GLN A 140 5.78 27.28 -0.97
N LEU A 141 5.02 27.25 -2.07
CA LEU A 141 3.78 28.02 -2.22
C LEU A 141 2.76 27.68 -1.11
N LEU A 142 2.57 26.40 -0.80
CA LEU A 142 1.71 25.96 0.30
C LEU A 142 2.20 26.53 1.65
N THR A 143 3.50 26.49 1.91
CA THR A 143 4.10 27.02 3.14
C THR A 143 3.91 28.53 3.26
N GLU A 144 4.06 29.28 2.16
CA GLU A 144 3.82 30.73 2.09
C GLU A 144 2.35 31.10 2.34
N GLN A 145 1.42 30.21 1.97
CA GLN A 145 -0.01 30.35 2.25
C GLN A 145 -0.42 29.77 3.62
N ASN A 146 0.52 29.56 4.53
CA ASN A 146 0.31 29.02 5.87
C ASN A 146 -0.22 27.58 5.94
N PHE A 147 -0.08 26.80 4.87
CA PHE A 147 -0.30 25.36 4.90
C PHE A 147 1.03 24.65 5.23
N PRO A 148 1.16 23.97 6.39
CA PRO A 148 2.40 23.31 6.78
C PRO A 148 2.72 22.12 5.87
N ALA A 149 3.48 22.39 4.82
CA ALA A 149 3.85 21.42 3.79
C ALA A 149 5.32 20.99 3.88
N ILE A 150 5.61 19.80 3.37
CA ILE A 150 6.97 19.29 3.18
C ILE A 150 7.07 18.66 1.79
N GLY A 151 8.17 18.93 1.09
CA GLY A 151 8.46 18.33 -0.22
C GLY A 151 9.39 17.13 -0.10
N ILE A 152 9.07 16.02 -0.76
CA ILE A 152 9.97 14.87 -0.98
C ILE A 152 10.05 14.59 -2.48
N HIS A 153 11.25 14.57 -3.06
CA HIS A 153 11.39 14.40 -4.50
C HIS A 153 12.57 13.50 -4.87
N ARG A 154 12.55 12.96 -6.09
CA ARG A 154 13.56 12.02 -6.61
C ARG A 154 15.01 12.53 -6.61
N GLY A 155 15.23 13.84 -6.54
CA GLY A 155 16.58 14.43 -6.45
C GLY A 155 17.21 14.46 -5.04
N MET A 156 16.50 13.97 -4.01
CA MET A 156 17.02 13.90 -2.64
C MET A 156 17.79 12.59 -2.41
N THR A 157 18.77 12.63 -1.52
CA THR A 157 19.40 11.42 -1.00
C THR A 157 18.39 10.57 -0.23
N GLN A 158 18.64 9.26 -0.11
CA GLN A 158 17.74 8.36 0.62
C GLN A 158 17.60 8.78 2.10
N GLU A 159 18.68 9.24 2.72
CA GLU A 159 18.68 9.73 4.10
C GLU A 159 17.79 10.96 4.28
N GLU A 160 17.89 11.95 3.39
CA GLU A 160 17.01 13.14 3.43
C GLU A 160 15.54 12.76 3.20
N ARG A 161 15.27 11.84 2.27
CA ARG A 161 13.90 11.34 2.03
C ARG A 161 13.32 10.73 3.30
N LEU A 162 14.08 9.87 3.98
CA LEU A 162 13.65 9.22 5.21
C LEU A 162 13.48 10.21 6.37
N SER A 163 14.39 11.18 6.51
CA SER A 163 14.30 12.22 7.54
C SER A 163 13.05 13.09 7.37
N ARG A 164 12.79 13.57 6.14
CA ARG A 164 11.57 14.35 5.84
C ARG A 164 10.31 13.50 5.99
N TYR A 165 10.39 12.24 5.59
CA TYR A 165 9.28 11.32 5.74
C TYR A 165 8.93 11.09 7.22
N GLN A 166 9.93 10.97 8.08
CA GLN A 166 9.75 10.86 9.53
C GLN A 166 9.07 12.10 10.12
N GLN A 167 9.47 13.32 9.70
CA GLN A 167 8.79 14.56 10.13
C GLN A 167 7.31 14.59 9.75
N PHE A 168 6.97 14.11 8.55
CA PHE A 168 5.58 13.97 8.13
C PHE A 168 4.85 12.92 8.99
N LYS A 169 5.45 11.75 9.22
CA LYS A 169 4.87 10.69 10.05
C LYS A 169 4.64 11.13 11.51
N ASP A 170 5.52 11.97 12.04
CA ASP A 170 5.43 12.55 13.39
C ASP A 170 4.44 13.73 13.47
N PHE A 171 3.59 13.93 12.44
CA PHE A 171 2.58 14.99 12.38
C PHE A 171 3.13 16.42 12.44
N GLN A 172 4.44 16.63 12.25
CA GLN A 172 5.03 17.97 12.22
C GLN A 172 4.55 18.79 11.01
N LYS A 173 4.14 18.08 9.95
CA LYS A 173 3.61 18.62 8.70
C LYS A 173 2.36 17.86 8.31
N ARG A 174 1.32 18.58 7.89
CA ARG A 174 0.04 17.98 7.49
C ARG A 174 -0.03 17.69 6.00
N ILE A 175 0.80 18.35 5.19
CA ILE A 175 0.80 18.16 3.73
C ILE A 175 2.16 17.67 3.26
N LEU A 176 2.16 16.59 2.48
CA LEU A 176 3.34 16.09 1.78
C LEU A 176 3.17 16.31 0.28
N VAL A 177 4.08 17.04 -0.34
CA VAL A 177 4.19 17.15 -1.79
C VAL A 177 5.27 16.19 -2.27
N ALA A 178 4.98 15.33 -3.24
CA ALA A 178 5.92 14.32 -3.70
C ALA A 178 5.94 14.08 -5.20
N THR A 179 7.10 13.76 -5.76
CA THR A 179 7.17 13.31 -7.16
C THR A 179 6.76 11.85 -7.30
N ASN A 180 7.30 11.02 -6.41
CA ASN A 180 6.99 9.61 -6.23
C ASN A 180 7.50 9.23 -4.83
N LEU A 181 6.79 8.34 -4.16
CA LEU A 181 7.18 7.84 -2.83
C LEU A 181 7.74 6.41 -2.89
N PHE A 182 7.78 5.82 -4.08
CA PHE A 182 8.22 4.44 -4.28
C PHE A 182 9.68 4.25 -3.83
N GLY A 183 9.86 3.25 -2.96
CA GLY A 183 11.11 2.90 -2.31
C GLY A 183 10.84 2.07 -1.05
N ARG A 184 11.63 1.02 -0.82
CA ARG A 184 11.55 0.24 0.43
C ARG A 184 11.75 1.19 1.62
N GLY A 185 10.79 1.22 2.55
CA GLY A 185 10.88 2.03 3.78
C GLY A 185 10.04 3.30 3.86
N MET A 186 9.31 3.67 2.80
CA MET A 186 8.32 4.77 2.84
C MET A 186 6.92 4.21 2.66
N ASP A 187 6.23 3.95 3.78
CA ASP A 187 4.85 3.48 3.78
C ASP A 187 3.95 4.46 4.49
N ILE A 188 3.24 5.27 3.70
CA ILE A 188 2.30 6.27 4.20
C ILE A 188 1.01 5.54 4.58
N GLU A 189 0.92 5.21 5.86
CA GLU A 189 -0.31 4.73 6.47
C GLU A 189 -1.05 5.95 7.04
N ARG A 190 -2.38 6.03 6.88
CA ARG A 190 -3.29 7.01 7.54
C ARG A 190 -3.40 8.42 6.92
N VAL A 191 -3.21 8.57 5.62
CA VAL A 191 -3.61 9.83 4.94
C VAL A 191 -5.06 9.76 4.50
N ASN A 192 -5.79 10.86 4.71
CA ASN A 192 -7.21 10.93 4.38
C ASN A 192 -7.43 11.24 2.91
N ILE A 193 -6.57 12.09 2.34
CA ILE A 193 -6.73 12.61 0.99
C ILE A 193 -5.43 12.48 0.21
N VAL A 194 -5.55 11.98 -1.01
CA VAL A 194 -4.51 11.95 -2.04
C VAL A 194 -4.93 12.85 -3.20
N PHE A 195 -4.08 13.79 -3.57
CA PHE A 195 -4.23 14.58 -4.78
C PHE A 195 -3.25 14.11 -5.84
N ASN A 196 -3.75 13.74 -7.01
CA ASN A 196 -2.94 13.74 -8.23
C ASN A 196 -3.03 15.16 -8.83
N TYR A 197 -2.15 16.05 -8.35
CA TYR A 197 -2.05 17.41 -8.87
C TYR A 197 -1.54 17.43 -10.31
N ASP A 198 -0.61 16.53 -10.60
CA ASP A 198 -0.30 16.11 -11.97
C ASP A 198 -0.77 14.67 -12.19
N MET A 199 -1.38 14.43 -13.35
CA MET A 199 -1.78 13.08 -13.76
C MET A 199 -0.58 12.13 -13.67
N PRO A 200 -0.75 10.92 -13.11
CA PRO A 200 0.27 9.86 -13.20
C PRO A 200 0.63 9.52 -14.64
N GLU A 201 1.82 8.95 -14.84
CA GLU A 201 2.32 8.59 -16.17
C GLU A 201 1.51 7.43 -16.79
N ASP A 202 0.97 6.55 -15.94
CA ASP A 202 0.19 5.38 -16.32
C ASP A 202 -0.77 4.94 -15.19
N SER A 203 -1.59 3.93 -15.50
CA SER A 203 -2.57 3.37 -14.57
C SER A 203 -1.95 2.62 -13.39
N ASP A 204 -0.76 2.04 -13.55
CA ASP A 204 -0.03 1.39 -12.45
C ASP A 204 0.44 2.42 -11.42
N THR A 205 1.00 3.53 -11.89
CA THR A 205 1.41 4.66 -11.05
C THR A 205 0.21 5.26 -10.33
N TYR A 206 -0.95 5.37 -10.99
CA TYR A 206 -2.19 5.77 -10.33
C TYR A 206 -2.51 4.85 -9.15
N LEU A 207 -2.58 3.54 -9.39
CA LEU A 207 -2.88 2.54 -8.36
C LEU A 207 -1.91 2.65 -7.18
N HIS A 208 -0.61 2.72 -7.45
CA HIS A 208 0.39 2.78 -6.40
C HIS A 208 0.39 4.09 -5.60
N ARG A 209 -0.02 5.21 -6.20
CA ARG A 209 -0.21 6.50 -5.51
C ARG A 209 -1.44 6.50 -4.63
N VAL A 210 -2.54 6.00 -5.18
CA VAL A 210 -3.88 6.12 -4.63
C VAL A 210 -4.18 5.05 -3.59
N ALA A 211 -3.62 3.85 -3.74
CA ALA A 211 -3.68 2.77 -2.75
C ALA A 211 -2.85 3.06 -1.47
N ARG A 212 -2.27 4.27 -1.34
CA ARG A 212 -1.68 4.79 -0.09
C ARG A 212 -2.72 5.45 0.81
N ALA A 213 -3.86 5.86 0.27
CA ALA A 213 -5.06 6.12 1.05
C ALA A 213 -5.84 4.80 1.20
N GLY A 214 -6.36 4.53 2.40
CA GLY A 214 -7.29 3.41 2.62
C GLY A 214 -6.69 2.03 2.93
N ARG A 215 -5.40 1.94 3.30
CA ARG A 215 -4.83 0.64 3.76
C ARG A 215 -5.49 0.19 5.06
N PHE A 216 -5.67 -1.13 5.20
CA PHE A 216 -6.31 -1.80 6.35
C PHE A 216 -7.80 -1.50 6.57
N GLY A 217 -8.57 -1.34 5.50
CA GLY A 217 -10.02 -1.14 5.59
C GLY A 217 -10.43 0.29 5.91
N THR A 218 -9.49 1.23 5.85
CA THR A 218 -9.75 2.64 6.11
C THR A 218 -10.39 3.33 4.92
N LYS A 219 -11.26 4.30 5.17
CA LYS A 219 -11.83 5.18 4.15
C LYS A 219 -10.78 6.21 3.71
N GLY A 220 -10.87 6.65 2.45
CA GLY A 220 -10.02 7.72 1.94
C GLY A 220 -10.59 8.34 0.67
N LEU A 221 -10.02 9.47 0.29
CA LEU A 221 -10.42 10.27 -0.86
C LEU A 221 -9.23 10.46 -1.80
N ALA A 222 -9.42 10.19 -3.09
CA ALA A 222 -8.49 10.54 -4.14
C ALA A 222 -9.13 11.53 -5.11
N ILE A 223 -8.43 12.64 -5.36
CA ILE A 223 -8.85 13.67 -6.31
C ILE A 223 -7.76 13.84 -7.36
N THR A 224 -8.13 13.70 -8.63
CA THR A 224 -7.21 13.85 -9.76
C THR A 224 -7.53 15.08 -10.59
N LEU A 225 -6.53 15.94 -10.81
CA LEU A 225 -6.67 17.14 -11.64
C LEU A 225 -6.34 16.80 -13.10
N VAL A 226 -7.31 16.99 -14.00
CA VAL A 226 -7.22 16.69 -15.42
C VAL A 226 -7.07 18.00 -16.19
N SER A 227 -5.89 18.23 -16.78
CA SER A 227 -5.57 19.47 -17.50
C SER A 227 -5.80 19.40 -19.01
N ASP A 228 -5.64 18.22 -19.60
CA ASP A 228 -5.64 18.05 -21.06
C ASP A 228 -6.25 16.70 -21.50
N GLU A 229 -6.30 16.49 -22.82
CA GLU A 229 -6.86 15.27 -23.41
C GLU A 229 -6.02 14.01 -23.11
N ASN A 230 -4.71 14.15 -22.88
CA ASN A 230 -3.87 13.02 -22.56
C ASN A 230 -4.11 12.58 -21.11
N ASP A 231 -4.25 13.54 -20.20
CA ASP A 231 -4.68 13.27 -18.83
C ASP A 231 -6.02 12.52 -18.82
N ALA A 232 -6.98 12.97 -19.63
CA ALA A 232 -8.29 12.31 -19.74
C ALA A 232 -8.19 10.87 -20.27
N LYS A 233 -7.29 10.59 -21.23
CA LYS A 233 -7.04 9.23 -21.73
C LYS A 233 -6.49 8.33 -20.64
N ILE A 234 -5.47 8.79 -19.91
CA ILE A 234 -4.87 8.01 -18.79
C ILE A 234 -5.93 7.73 -17.71
N LEU A 235 -6.79 8.70 -17.39
CA LEU A 235 -7.88 8.50 -16.44
C LEU A 235 -8.90 7.46 -16.93
N ASN A 236 -9.23 7.44 -18.22
CA ASN A 236 -10.10 6.41 -18.79
C ASN A 236 -9.43 5.03 -18.75
N ASP A 237 -8.13 4.94 -19.06
CA ASP A 237 -7.36 3.70 -18.96
C ASP A 237 -7.37 3.15 -17.52
N VAL A 238 -7.29 4.02 -16.50
CA VAL A 238 -7.44 3.64 -15.09
C VAL A 238 -8.82 3.05 -14.81
N GLN A 239 -9.88 3.71 -15.27
CA GLN A 239 -11.26 3.25 -15.06
C GLN A 239 -11.52 1.90 -15.72
N GLU A 240 -11.09 1.72 -16.97
CA GLU A 240 -11.24 0.46 -17.71
C GLU A 240 -10.41 -0.67 -17.10
N ARG A 241 -9.15 -0.40 -16.76
CA ARG A 241 -8.22 -1.44 -16.26
C ARG A 241 -8.62 -1.99 -14.90
N PHE A 242 -9.13 -1.13 -14.01
CA PHE A 242 -9.46 -1.52 -12.63
C PHE A 242 -10.96 -1.68 -12.37
N ASP A 243 -11.79 -1.53 -13.41
CA ASP A 243 -13.25 -1.60 -13.32
C ASP A 243 -13.81 -0.69 -12.22
N VAL A 244 -13.40 0.59 -12.25
CA VAL A 244 -13.81 1.62 -11.29
C VAL A 244 -14.43 2.81 -12.01
N ASN A 245 -15.45 3.41 -11.40
CA ASN A 245 -16.06 4.64 -11.89
C ASN A 245 -15.49 5.84 -11.11
N ILE A 246 -14.65 6.65 -11.76
CA ILE A 246 -14.09 7.87 -11.18
C ILE A 246 -14.95 9.03 -11.67
N THR A 247 -15.84 9.52 -10.81
CA THR A 247 -16.79 10.57 -11.19
C THR A 247 -16.16 11.96 -11.12
N GLU A 248 -16.80 12.94 -11.77
CA GLU A 248 -16.44 14.33 -11.53
C GLU A 248 -16.70 14.70 -10.07
N LEU A 249 -15.84 15.54 -9.50
CA LEU A 249 -15.93 15.95 -8.10
C LEU A 249 -17.28 16.65 -7.85
N PRO A 250 -18.12 16.13 -6.93
CA PRO A 250 -19.37 16.79 -6.58
C PRO A 250 -19.10 18.08 -5.80
N ASP A 251 -20.11 18.96 -5.74
CA ASP A 251 -20.04 20.20 -4.95
C ASP A 251 -19.93 19.92 -3.44
N GLU A 252 -20.50 18.80 -2.99
CA GLU A 252 -20.49 18.36 -1.61
C GLU A 252 -19.97 16.92 -1.49
N ILE A 253 -19.06 16.68 -0.54
CA ILE A 253 -18.54 15.35 -0.22
C ILE A 253 -18.83 15.08 1.25
N ASP A 254 -19.51 13.98 1.55
CA ASP A 254 -19.73 13.56 2.93
C ASP A 254 -18.40 13.19 3.61
N LEU A 255 -18.07 13.87 4.71
CA LEU A 255 -16.89 13.61 5.52
C LEU A 255 -16.79 12.14 5.94
N ALA A 256 -17.92 11.53 6.32
CA ALA A 256 -17.98 10.14 6.76
C ALA A 256 -17.69 9.14 5.63
N SER A 257 -17.68 9.59 4.36
CA SER A 257 -17.34 8.74 3.21
C SER A 257 -15.84 8.50 3.06
N TYR A 258 -14.99 9.39 3.60
CA TYR A 258 -13.54 9.34 3.41
C TYR A 258 -12.70 9.53 4.70
N ILE A 259 -13.33 9.79 5.84
CA ILE A 259 -12.70 9.75 7.16
C ILE A 259 -13.47 8.78 8.06
N GLU A 260 -12.76 7.86 8.71
CA GLU A 260 -13.35 7.05 9.77
C GLU A 260 -13.58 7.88 11.03
N GLY A 261 -14.78 7.79 11.59
CA GLY A 261 -15.13 8.44 12.86
C GLY A 261 -14.21 7.95 13.98
N ARG A 262 -13.76 8.87 14.84
CA ARG A 262 -12.96 8.58 16.03
C ARG A 262 -13.76 7.82 17.08
#